data_AF-A0A9P1GHE7-F1
#
_entry.id   AF-A0A9P1GHE7-F1
#
_cell.length_a   1.000
_cell.length_b   1.000
_cell.length_c   1.000
_cell.angle_alpha   90.00
_cell.angle_beta   90.00
_cell.angle_gamma   90.00
#
_symmetry.space_group_name_H-M   'P 1'
#
loop_
_entity.id
_entity.type
_entity.pdbx_description
1 polymer ?
#
loop_
_entity_poly.entity_id
_entity_poly.type
_entity_poly.pdbx_seq_one_letter_code
_entity_poly.pdbx_strand_id
1 'polypeptide(L)'
;MELGTLRQQISCHLQSCGLSSKKLAVFLPNDADDIASQVCRELGLVCEQIHVDLVAEIIRDARDAEPLQKRLGGDESMDPLHGNLLHERCSTLYPKPVAPTFTEFAFDVISSRPSRRRNFPTEDAEETQKKEQGQKETWSRELYKELKRLDAPALLHLEHCVDQKHLHLALAGRTRHNTLKRYIKTWRSFMQWLTAVRGMSASPEVGDLVEYLFTRFEEPCGATVPPLIVKAVVWLERVADIDPRERIGDSQVVCSVRDYLVEMLSKEKPPTQRAPRYPVVMMEAFEHVVEDESQRIGFRLVAWVKLVKLWATLRWDDAQKIIPKELKFYGGRMTTILRTTKTSGPSKRVQELPVCVSEHAFVSNPFWLKTGFDLFKKHAPFERDYLLPKLNDEWSAFRK
;
A
#
# COMPACT_ATOMS: atom_id res chain seq x y z
N MET A 1 -24.56 -12.01 -48.06
CA MET A 1 -23.21 -11.44 -48.27
C MET A 1 -22.24 -12.29 -47.50
N GLU A 2 -21.13 -12.71 -48.12
CA GLU A 2 -20.06 -13.39 -47.39
C GLU A 2 -19.52 -12.41 -46.32
N LEU A 3 -19.40 -12.87 -45.07
CA LEU A 3 -18.95 -12.06 -43.93
C LEU A 3 -17.63 -11.30 -44.21
N GLY A 4 -16.76 -11.88 -45.04
CA GLY A 4 -15.51 -11.24 -45.47
C GLY A 4 -15.73 -10.00 -46.35
N THR A 5 -16.76 -9.98 -47.20
CA THR A 5 -17.05 -8.82 -48.07
C THR A 5 -17.58 -7.64 -47.25
N LEU A 6 -18.40 -7.92 -46.24
CA LEU A 6 -18.94 -6.90 -45.33
C LEU A 6 -17.84 -6.30 -44.43
N ARG A 7 -16.93 -7.14 -43.91
CA ARG A 7 -15.76 -6.68 -43.14
C ARG A 7 -14.89 -5.74 -43.95
N GLN A 8 -14.63 -6.09 -45.22
CA GLN A 8 -13.82 -5.27 -46.11
C GLN A 8 -14.49 -3.92 -46.40
N GLN A 9 -15.81 -3.90 -46.61
CA GLN A 9 -16.56 -2.67 -46.83
C GLN A 9 -16.51 -1.74 -45.62
N ILE A 10 -16.72 -2.25 -44.41
CA ILE A 10 -16.63 -1.47 -43.16
C ILE A 10 -15.21 -0.95 -42.94
N SER A 11 -14.19 -1.79 -43.16
CA SER A 11 -12.79 -1.40 -42.99
C SER A 11 -12.37 -0.30 -43.98
N CYS A 12 -12.77 -0.41 -45.25
CA CYS A 12 -12.51 0.63 -46.25
C CYS A 12 -13.18 1.96 -45.89
N HIS A 13 -14.42 1.91 -45.38
CA HIS A 13 -15.14 3.11 -44.96
C HIS A 13 -14.47 3.80 -43.77
N LEU A 14 -14.10 3.05 -42.73
CA LEU A 14 -13.36 3.57 -41.58
C LEU A 14 -12.04 4.25 -41.99
N GLN A 15 -11.30 3.65 -42.92
CA GLN A 15 -10.08 4.25 -43.46
C GLN A 15 -10.37 5.56 -44.21
N SER A 16 -11.46 5.63 -44.98
CA SER A 16 -11.86 6.84 -45.71
C SER A 16 -12.22 8.01 -44.76
N CYS A 17 -12.77 7.70 -43.58
CA CYS A 17 -13.06 8.66 -42.52
C CYS A 17 -11.82 9.03 -41.67
N GLY A 18 -10.63 8.54 -42.03
CA GLY A 18 -9.38 8.83 -41.34
C GLY A 18 -9.15 8.05 -40.05
N LEU A 19 -9.98 7.04 -39.76
CA LEU A 19 -9.80 6.06 -38.68
C LEU A 19 -8.89 4.93 -39.17
N SER A 20 -7.60 5.24 -39.31
CA SER A 20 -6.54 4.26 -39.58
C SER A 20 -6.35 3.31 -38.38
N SER A 21 -5.75 2.12 -38.58
CA SER A 21 -5.50 1.12 -37.53
C SER A 21 -4.91 1.72 -36.23
N LYS A 22 -3.96 2.66 -36.34
CA LYS A 22 -3.35 3.33 -35.16
C LYS A 22 -4.31 4.20 -34.35
N LYS A 23 -5.25 4.86 -35.02
CA LYS A 23 -6.27 5.71 -34.35
C LYS A 23 -7.45 4.87 -33.85
N LEU A 24 -7.72 3.76 -34.53
CA LEU A 24 -8.74 2.82 -34.11
C LEU A 24 -8.34 2.08 -32.83
N ALA A 25 -7.03 1.88 -32.60
CA ALA A 25 -6.48 1.28 -31.38
C ALA A 25 -6.78 2.07 -30.09
N VAL A 26 -7.18 3.34 -30.20
CA VAL A 26 -7.55 4.20 -29.06
C VAL A 26 -8.91 3.83 -28.47
N PHE A 27 -9.79 3.24 -29.28
CA PHE A 27 -11.14 2.90 -28.89
C PHE A 27 -11.20 1.56 -28.16
N LEU A 28 -12.14 1.46 -27.21
CA LEU A 28 -12.43 0.22 -26.52
C LEU A 28 -13.47 -0.60 -27.33
N PRO A 29 -13.51 -1.93 -27.16
CA PRO A 29 -14.56 -2.75 -27.76
C PRO A 29 -15.98 -2.32 -27.38
N ASN A 30 -16.15 -1.61 -26.26
CA ASN A 30 -17.44 -1.05 -25.82
C ASN A 30 -17.86 0.18 -26.64
N ASP A 31 -16.93 0.84 -27.32
CA ASP A 31 -17.22 1.98 -28.21
C ASP A 31 -17.66 1.50 -29.61
N ALA A 32 -17.66 0.17 -29.84
CA ALA A 32 -18.01 -0.42 -31.12
C ALA A 32 -19.47 -0.18 -31.51
N ASP A 33 -20.38 -0.08 -30.54
CA ASP A 33 -21.81 0.20 -30.79
C ASP A 33 -22.03 1.56 -31.47
N ASP A 34 -21.37 2.60 -30.96
CA ASP A 34 -21.48 3.96 -31.49
C ASP A 34 -20.82 4.07 -32.87
N ILE A 35 -19.63 3.46 -33.01
CA ILE A 35 -18.87 3.46 -34.28
C ILE A 35 -19.64 2.67 -35.34
N ALA A 36 -20.15 1.47 -35.02
CA ALA A 36 -20.93 0.66 -35.96
C ALA A 36 -22.21 1.38 -36.37
N SER A 37 -22.91 2.00 -35.42
CA SER A 37 -24.14 2.76 -35.71
C SER A 37 -23.89 3.95 -36.64
N GLN A 38 -22.75 4.62 -36.50
CA GLN A 38 -22.36 5.71 -37.39
C GLN A 38 -21.96 5.20 -38.78
N VAL A 39 -21.12 4.16 -38.85
CA VAL A 39 -20.67 3.57 -40.12
C VAL A 39 -21.86 3.01 -40.92
N CYS A 40 -22.76 2.28 -40.27
CA CYS A 40 -23.97 1.75 -40.92
C CYS A 40 -24.86 2.88 -41.47
N ARG A 41 -25.00 3.99 -40.73
CA ARG A 41 -25.77 5.16 -41.18
C ARG A 41 -25.17 5.79 -42.43
N GLU A 42 -23.85 5.93 -42.48
CA GLU A 42 -23.13 6.54 -43.61
C GLU A 42 -23.10 5.61 -44.84
N LEU A 43 -23.12 4.29 -44.63
CA LEU A 43 -23.22 3.28 -45.69
C LEU A 43 -24.67 2.98 -46.12
N GLY A 44 -25.68 3.60 -45.48
CA GLY A 44 -27.09 3.36 -45.78
C GLY A 44 -27.60 1.97 -45.36
N LEU A 45 -26.94 1.34 -44.39
CA LEU A 45 -27.26 0.01 -43.86
C LEU A 45 -28.05 0.12 -42.55
N VAL A 46 -28.88 -0.88 -42.27
CA VAL A 46 -29.51 -1.04 -40.95
C VAL A 46 -28.47 -1.62 -40.00
N CYS A 47 -28.21 -0.93 -38.90
CA CYS A 47 -27.26 -1.40 -37.88
C CYS A 47 -27.87 -2.60 -37.14
N GLU A 48 -27.15 -3.72 -37.16
CA GLU A 48 -27.50 -4.98 -36.52
C GLU A 48 -26.30 -5.47 -35.70
N GLN A 49 -26.51 -6.39 -34.76
CA GLN A 49 -25.46 -6.89 -33.85
C GLN A 49 -24.21 -7.40 -34.60
N ILE A 50 -24.41 -8.00 -35.78
CA ILE A 50 -23.31 -8.48 -36.63
C ILE A 50 -22.33 -7.37 -37.04
N HIS A 51 -22.79 -6.13 -37.19
CA HIS A 51 -21.96 -4.98 -37.54
C HIS A 51 -21.18 -4.49 -36.32
N VAL A 52 -21.82 -4.46 -35.15
CA VAL A 52 -21.18 -4.12 -33.87
C VAL A 52 -20.06 -5.11 -33.57
N ASP A 53 -20.35 -6.40 -33.70
CA ASP A 53 -19.39 -7.48 -33.46
C ASP A 53 -18.19 -7.37 -34.41
N LEU A 54 -18.45 -7.01 -35.68
CA LEU A 54 -17.41 -6.86 -36.70
C LEU A 54 -16.53 -5.63 -36.44
N VAL A 55 -17.11 -4.50 -36.03
CA VAL A 55 -16.36 -3.30 -35.64
C VAL A 55 -15.56 -3.58 -34.36
N ALA A 56 -16.14 -4.29 -33.39
CA ALA A 56 -15.42 -4.71 -32.17
C ALA A 56 -14.23 -5.61 -32.51
N GLU A 57 -14.37 -6.51 -33.48
CA GLU A 57 -13.26 -7.34 -33.98
C GLU A 57 -12.17 -6.48 -34.64
N ILE A 58 -12.53 -5.54 -35.52
CA ILE A 58 -11.57 -4.65 -36.18
C ILE A 58 -10.84 -3.75 -35.15
N ILE A 59 -11.52 -3.28 -34.09
CA ILE A 59 -10.91 -2.52 -32.99
C ILE A 59 -9.91 -3.41 -32.23
N ARG A 60 -10.26 -4.67 -31.93
CA ARG A 60 -9.35 -5.61 -31.27
C ARG A 60 -8.10 -5.87 -32.12
N ASP A 61 -8.27 -6.17 -33.40
CA ASP A 61 -7.14 -6.40 -34.32
C ASP A 61 -6.21 -5.19 -34.39
N ALA A 62 -6.78 -3.98 -34.42
CA ALA A 62 -6.02 -2.74 -34.45
C ALA A 62 -5.19 -2.53 -33.18
N ARG A 63 -5.72 -2.89 -32.00
CA ARG A 63 -5.00 -2.86 -30.72
C ARG A 63 -3.92 -3.93 -30.64
N ASP A 64 -4.22 -5.12 -31.11
CA ASP A 64 -3.27 -6.22 -31.10
C ASP A 64 -2.08 -5.99 -32.04
N ALA A 65 -2.27 -5.19 -33.10
CA ALA A 65 -1.23 -4.78 -34.02
C ALA A 65 -0.29 -3.67 -33.49
N GLU A 66 -0.61 -2.97 -32.38
CA GLU A 66 0.29 -1.97 -31.80
C GLU A 66 1.47 -2.61 -31.05
N PRO A 67 2.66 -1.97 -31.03
CA PRO A 67 3.83 -2.49 -30.34
C PRO A 67 3.55 -2.79 -28.86
N LEU A 68 4.02 -3.94 -28.39
CA LEU A 68 3.80 -4.44 -27.03
C LEU A 68 4.14 -3.41 -25.94
N GLN A 69 5.20 -2.63 -26.12
CA GLN A 69 5.61 -1.57 -25.18
C GLN A 69 4.54 -0.48 -24.99
N LYS A 70 3.79 -0.12 -26.03
CA LYS A 70 2.70 0.88 -25.92
C LYS A 70 1.46 0.31 -25.23
N ARG A 71 1.16 -0.97 -25.48
CA ARG A 71 0.05 -1.69 -24.82
C ARG A 71 0.30 -1.81 -23.32
N LEU A 72 1.55 -2.11 -22.94
CA LEU A 72 2.00 -2.20 -21.55
C LEU A 72 1.94 -0.87 -20.79
N GLY A 73 2.25 0.24 -21.47
CA GLY A 73 2.23 1.59 -20.89
C GLY A 73 0.83 2.22 -20.76
N GLY A 74 -0.19 1.68 -21.44
CA GLY A 74 -1.51 2.30 -21.55
C GLY A 74 -1.54 3.52 -22.49
N ASP A 75 -0.48 3.73 -23.27
CA ASP A 75 -0.37 4.84 -24.22
C ASP A 75 -1.27 4.62 -25.46
N GLU A 76 -1.75 3.40 -25.67
CA GLU A 76 -2.72 3.08 -26.72
C GLU A 76 -4.07 3.79 -26.53
N SER A 77 -4.51 4.08 -25.30
CA SER A 77 -5.80 4.74 -25.03
C SER A 77 -5.73 6.26 -25.02
N MET A 78 -4.56 6.84 -25.30
CA MET A 78 -4.30 8.26 -25.17
C MET A 78 -4.41 8.92 -26.54
N ASP A 79 -5.32 9.89 -26.68
CA ASP A 79 -5.31 10.80 -27.82
C ASP A 79 -3.90 11.40 -27.95
N PRO A 80 -3.25 11.33 -29.14
CA PRO A 80 -1.91 11.90 -29.36
C PRO A 80 -1.73 13.34 -28.87
N LEU A 81 -2.81 14.12 -28.78
CA LEU A 81 -2.80 15.48 -28.25
C LEU A 81 -2.79 15.55 -26.71
N HIS A 82 -3.29 14.52 -26.02
CA HIS A 82 -3.38 14.47 -24.55
C HIS A 82 -2.02 14.24 -23.88
N GLY A 83 -1.12 13.48 -24.53
CA GLY A 83 0.25 13.26 -24.06
C GLY A 83 1.05 14.56 -23.96
N ASN A 84 0.91 15.45 -24.95
CA ASN A 84 1.56 16.76 -24.96
C ASN A 84 1.05 17.67 -23.84
N LEU A 85 -0.27 17.69 -23.59
CA LEU A 85 -0.89 18.47 -22.52
C LEU A 85 -0.49 17.99 -21.12
N LEU A 86 -0.35 16.68 -20.93
CA LEU A 86 0.15 16.11 -19.67
C LEU A 86 1.63 16.42 -19.47
N HIS A 87 2.44 16.35 -20.53
CA HIS A 87 3.84 16.73 -20.47
C HIS A 87 4.02 18.20 -20.08
N GLU A 88 3.27 19.10 -20.71
CA GLU A 88 3.28 20.54 -20.46
C GLU A 88 2.82 20.89 -19.03
N ARG A 89 1.77 20.21 -18.52
CA ARG A 89 1.32 20.30 -17.12
C ARG A 89 2.33 19.74 -16.12
N CYS A 90 3.03 18.66 -16.47
CA CYS A 90 4.02 18.06 -15.58
C CYS A 90 5.26 18.96 -15.46
N SER A 91 5.69 19.59 -16.56
CA SER A 91 6.78 20.58 -16.56
C SER A 91 6.44 21.86 -15.78
N THR A 92 5.18 22.26 -15.71
CA THR A 92 4.74 23.42 -14.92
C THR A 92 4.61 23.12 -13.43
N LEU A 93 4.20 21.90 -13.05
CA LEU A 93 4.07 21.47 -11.66
C LEU A 93 5.39 21.05 -11.01
N TYR A 94 6.34 20.56 -11.82
CA TYR A 94 7.65 20.10 -11.36
C TYR A 94 8.76 20.67 -12.24
N PRO A 95 9.07 21.97 -12.12
CA PRO A 95 10.21 22.55 -12.82
C PRO A 95 11.49 21.82 -12.37
N LYS A 96 12.30 21.36 -13.33
CA LYS A 96 13.60 20.73 -13.05
C LYS A 96 14.45 21.72 -12.23
N PRO A 97 14.95 21.34 -11.04
CA PRO A 97 15.77 22.23 -10.24
C PRO A 97 17.12 22.45 -10.95
N VAL A 98 17.40 23.70 -11.31
CA VAL A 98 18.77 24.16 -11.59
C VAL A 98 19.50 24.16 -10.25
N ALA A 99 20.64 23.47 -10.16
CA ALA A 99 21.40 23.34 -8.92
C ALA A 99 21.77 24.73 -8.36
N PRO A 100 21.47 25.02 -7.08
CA PRO A 100 21.86 26.29 -6.48
C PRO A 100 23.31 26.25 -6.01
N THR A 101 24.06 27.29 -6.36
CA THR A 101 25.33 27.67 -5.74
C THR A 101 25.11 27.92 -4.24
N PHE A 102 25.97 27.34 -3.41
CA PHE A 102 25.95 27.49 -1.96
C PHE A 102 26.15 28.95 -1.52
N THR A 103 25.21 29.47 -0.71
CA THR A 103 25.42 30.58 0.23
C THR A 103 24.49 30.40 1.44
N GLU A 104 24.91 30.99 2.56
CA GLU A 104 24.68 30.60 3.94
C GLU A 104 23.26 30.72 4.52
N PHE A 105 23.07 29.96 5.62
CA PHE A 105 22.06 29.99 6.68
C PHE A 105 20.98 31.09 6.66
N ALA A 106 19.72 30.65 6.60
CA ALA A 106 18.61 31.21 7.38
C ALA A 106 17.63 30.07 7.75
N PHE A 107 17.50 29.82 9.05
CA PHE A 107 16.54 28.87 9.60
C PHE A 107 15.18 29.58 9.66
N ASP A 108 14.41 29.55 8.58
CA ASP A 108 13.04 30.02 8.65
C ASP A 108 12.07 29.24 7.76
N VAL A 109 10.87 29.04 8.32
CA VAL A 109 9.69 28.40 7.76
C VAL A 109 9.83 26.88 7.50
N ILE A 110 9.44 26.11 8.52
CA ILE A 110 8.96 24.73 8.34
C ILE A 110 7.84 24.77 7.29
N SER A 111 8.15 24.42 6.04
CA SER A 111 7.14 24.23 5.00
C SER A 111 6.18 23.17 5.53
N SER A 112 4.96 23.60 5.85
CA SER A 112 3.95 22.70 6.38
C SER A 112 3.59 21.70 5.29
N ARG A 113 4.11 20.47 5.43
CA ARG A 113 3.56 19.33 4.67
C ARG A 113 2.06 19.32 4.93
N PRO A 114 1.19 19.23 3.91
CA PRO A 114 -0.24 19.12 4.11
C PRO A 114 -0.53 17.79 4.82
N SER A 115 -0.57 17.86 6.15
CA SER A 115 -1.06 16.77 6.99
C SER A 115 -2.54 16.66 6.67
N ARG A 116 -2.94 15.53 6.09
CA ARG A 116 -4.35 15.17 5.92
C ARG A 116 -4.96 15.09 7.32
N ARG A 117 -5.51 16.21 7.80
CA ARG A 117 -6.08 16.38 9.13
C ARG A 117 -7.30 15.48 9.27
N ARG A 118 -7.10 14.26 9.77
CA ARG A 118 -8.20 13.49 10.36
C ARG A 118 -8.45 14.03 11.76
N ASN A 119 -9.66 14.49 12.00
CA ASN A 119 -10.20 14.58 13.35
C ASN A 119 -10.29 13.14 13.85
N PHE A 120 -9.56 12.83 14.91
CA PHE A 120 -9.74 11.59 15.66
C PHE A 120 -10.71 11.95 16.78
N PRO A 121 -11.94 11.41 16.78
CA PRO A 121 -12.76 11.40 17.98
C PRO A 121 -12.00 10.73 19.12
N THR A 122 -12.43 10.97 20.34
CA THR A 122 -12.04 10.21 21.52
C THR A 122 -12.56 8.78 21.32
N GLU A 123 -11.79 7.95 20.62
CA GLU A 123 -12.16 6.57 20.31
C GLU A 123 -11.82 5.67 21.49
N ASP A 124 -12.81 4.94 21.99
CA ASP A 124 -12.61 3.96 23.05
C ASP A 124 -11.82 2.74 22.53
N ALA A 125 -11.13 2.06 23.45
CA ALA A 125 -10.34 0.86 23.16
C ALA A 125 -11.09 -0.18 22.32
N GLU A 126 -12.37 -0.38 22.65
CA GLU A 126 -13.26 -1.30 21.95
C GLU A 126 -13.57 -0.84 20.53
N GLU A 127 -13.70 0.46 20.30
CA GLU A 127 -13.97 1.01 18.96
C GLU A 127 -12.78 0.86 18.04
N THR A 128 -11.57 1.12 18.54
CA THR A 128 -10.32 0.90 17.78
C THR A 128 -10.20 -0.57 17.38
N GLN A 129 -10.42 -1.49 18.31
CA GLN A 129 -10.38 -2.92 18.04
C GLN A 129 -11.47 -3.36 17.04
N LYS A 130 -12.70 -2.86 17.18
CA LYS A 130 -13.80 -3.09 16.23
C LYS A 130 -13.44 -2.58 14.84
N LYS A 131 -12.81 -1.41 14.72
CA LYS A 131 -12.35 -0.85 13.43
C LYS A 131 -11.25 -1.71 12.80
N GLU A 132 -10.25 -2.15 13.56
CA GLU A 132 -9.21 -3.04 13.04
C GLU A 132 -9.80 -4.38 12.56
N GLN A 133 -10.73 -4.95 13.33
CA GLN A 133 -11.42 -6.17 12.96
C GLN A 133 -12.29 -5.99 11.71
N GLY A 134 -13.03 -4.88 11.61
CA GLY A 134 -13.83 -4.54 10.42
C GLY A 134 -12.96 -4.32 9.17
N GLN A 135 -11.77 -3.73 9.31
CA GLN A 135 -10.81 -3.64 8.21
C GLN A 135 -10.28 -5.01 7.81
N LYS A 136 -9.97 -5.89 8.77
CA LYS A 136 -9.55 -7.26 8.48
C LYS A 136 -10.64 -7.99 7.72
N GLU A 137 -11.90 -7.88 8.18
CA GLU A 137 -13.06 -8.49 7.55
C GLU A 137 -13.27 -7.99 6.11
N THR A 138 -13.15 -6.69 5.89
CA THR A 138 -13.27 -6.10 4.54
C THR A 138 -12.23 -6.70 3.59
N TRP A 139 -10.97 -6.74 4.01
CA TRP A 139 -9.90 -7.27 3.15
C TRP A 139 -9.93 -8.79 3.01
N SER A 140 -10.43 -9.53 4.00
CA SER A 140 -10.64 -10.97 3.84
C SER A 140 -11.80 -11.28 2.88
N ARG A 141 -12.85 -10.45 2.82
CA ARG A 141 -13.88 -10.56 1.78
C ARG A 141 -13.30 -10.29 0.40
N GLU A 142 -12.44 -9.30 0.26
CA GLU A 142 -11.73 -9.02 -1.00
C GLU A 142 -10.82 -10.18 -1.43
N LEU A 143 -10.11 -10.81 -0.48
CA LEU A 143 -9.35 -12.04 -0.73
C LEU A 143 -10.26 -13.14 -1.29
N TYR A 144 -11.41 -13.37 -0.63
CA TYR A 144 -12.35 -14.41 -1.04
C TYR A 144 -12.89 -14.19 -2.46
N LYS A 145 -13.08 -12.93 -2.88
CA LYS A 145 -13.43 -12.60 -4.27
C LYS A 145 -12.32 -12.99 -5.25
N GLU A 146 -11.05 -12.75 -4.91
CA GLU A 146 -9.93 -13.17 -5.78
C GLU A 146 -9.84 -14.69 -5.86
N LEU A 147 -10.02 -15.40 -4.75
CA LEU A 147 -10.03 -16.88 -4.76
C LEU A 147 -11.15 -17.43 -5.64
N LYS A 148 -12.33 -16.80 -5.63
CA LYS A 148 -13.43 -17.16 -6.54
C LYS A 148 -13.11 -16.90 -8.01
N ARG A 149 -12.41 -15.80 -8.32
CA ARG A 149 -12.02 -15.51 -9.72
C ARG A 149 -11.00 -16.50 -10.27
N LEU A 150 -10.22 -17.13 -9.41
CA LEU A 150 -9.20 -18.11 -9.76
C LEU A 150 -9.72 -19.55 -9.71
N ASP A 151 -11.00 -19.75 -9.38
CA ASP A 151 -11.56 -21.07 -9.08
C ASP A 151 -10.65 -21.89 -8.15
N ALA A 152 -10.20 -21.23 -7.06
CA ALA A 152 -9.14 -21.75 -6.20
C ALA A 152 -9.51 -23.11 -5.57
N PRO A 153 -8.60 -24.11 -5.60
CA PRO A 153 -8.81 -25.43 -4.96
C PRO A 153 -9.24 -25.35 -3.49
N ALA A 154 -8.74 -24.37 -2.74
CA ALA A 154 -9.13 -24.12 -1.36
C ALA A 154 -10.65 -23.96 -1.17
N LEU A 155 -11.38 -23.47 -2.17
CA LEU A 155 -12.83 -23.29 -2.09
C LEU A 155 -13.59 -24.62 -2.21
N LEU A 156 -13.07 -25.59 -2.97
CA LEU A 156 -13.66 -26.93 -3.12
C LEU A 156 -13.71 -27.66 -1.78
N HIS A 157 -12.63 -27.56 -1.01
CA HIS A 157 -12.56 -28.14 0.34
C HIS A 157 -13.56 -27.54 1.33
N LEU A 158 -14.12 -26.37 1.00
CA LEU A 158 -14.99 -25.59 1.87
C LEU A 158 -16.45 -25.58 1.41
N GLU A 159 -16.79 -26.24 0.31
CA GLU A 159 -18.17 -26.34 -0.21
C GLU A 159 -19.12 -27.00 0.78
N HIS A 160 -18.61 -27.95 1.57
CA HIS A 160 -19.36 -28.69 2.58
C HIS A 160 -19.58 -27.88 3.88
N CYS A 161 -18.97 -26.69 4.02
CA CYS A 161 -19.17 -25.85 5.19
C CYS A 161 -20.55 -25.17 5.16
N VAL A 162 -21.43 -25.59 6.08
CA VAL A 162 -22.81 -25.07 6.21
C VAL A 162 -22.84 -23.57 6.58
N ASP A 163 -21.89 -23.10 7.39
CA ASP A 163 -21.74 -21.68 7.72
C ASP A 163 -20.60 -21.02 6.94
N GLN A 164 -20.95 -20.25 5.92
CA GLN A 164 -20.00 -19.52 5.08
C GLN A 164 -19.66 -18.13 5.62
N LYS A 165 -20.31 -17.67 6.71
CA LYS A 165 -20.19 -16.28 7.18
C LYS A 165 -18.76 -15.93 7.54
N HIS A 166 -18.00 -16.84 8.15
CA HIS A 166 -16.64 -16.56 8.63
C HIS A 166 -15.53 -17.21 7.80
N LEU A 167 -15.87 -17.83 6.67
CA LEU A 167 -14.92 -18.58 5.84
C LEU A 167 -13.78 -17.69 5.31
N HIS A 168 -14.14 -16.50 4.87
CA HIS A 168 -13.19 -15.49 4.39
C HIS A 168 -12.16 -15.11 5.48
N LEU A 169 -12.58 -14.99 6.75
CA LEU A 169 -11.69 -14.72 7.87
C LEU A 169 -10.80 -15.94 8.20
N ALA A 170 -11.33 -17.16 8.07
CA ALA A 170 -10.57 -18.38 8.27
C ALA A 170 -9.44 -18.52 7.22
N LEU A 171 -9.76 -18.29 5.94
CA LEU A 171 -8.80 -18.31 4.82
C LEU A 171 -7.71 -17.23 4.97
N ALA A 172 -8.08 -16.02 5.39
CA ALA A 172 -7.11 -14.96 5.69
C ALA A 172 -6.19 -15.33 6.88
N GLY A 173 -6.67 -16.19 7.78
CA GLY A 173 -5.95 -16.74 8.91
C GLY A 173 -5.33 -15.68 9.82
N ARG A 174 -4.03 -15.83 10.09
CA ARG A 174 -3.25 -14.94 10.98
C ARG A 174 -2.72 -13.69 10.28
N THR A 175 -3.04 -13.49 9.01
CA THR A 175 -2.54 -12.36 8.21
C THR A 175 -3.20 -11.05 8.68
N ARG A 176 -2.39 -10.02 8.92
CA ARG A 176 -2.88 -8.69 9.35
C ARG A 176 -3.60 -7.98 8.20
N HIS A 177 -4.58 -7.14 8.51
CA HIS A 177 -5.36 -6.40 7.51
C HIS A 177 -4.46 -5.58 6.55
N ASN A 178 -3.42 -4.90 7.04
CA ASN A 178 -2.47 -4.17 6.19
C ASN A 178 -1.68 -5.08 5.24
N THR A 179 -1.33 -6.29 5.69
CA THR A 179 -0.63 -7.28 4.86
C THR A 179 -1.59 -7.86 3.80
N LEU A 180 -2.81 -8.22 4.20
CA LEU A 180 -3.87 -8.66 3.27
C LEU A 180 -4.07 -7.62 2.18
N LYS A 181 -4.35 -6.37 2.57
CA LYS A 181 -4.49 -5.23 1.67
C LYS A 181 -3.33 -5.11 0.69
N ARG A 182 -2.10 -5.18 1.20
CA ARG A 182 -0.90 -5.03 0.37
C ARG A 182 -0.79 -6.16 -0.64
N TYR A 183 -0.92 -7.42 -0.21
CA TYR A 183 -0.77 -8.57 -1.08
C TYR A 183 -1.89 -8.67 -2.11
N ILE A 184 -3.15 -8.46 -1.72
CA ILE A 184 -4.29 -8.47 -2.65
C ILE A 184 -4.11 -7.38 -3.72
N LYS A 185 -3.68 -6.18 -3.34
CA LYS A 185 -3.43 -5.11 -4.32
C LYS A 185 -2.28 -5.44 -5.26
N THR A 186 -1.19 -5.99 -4.74
CA THR A 186 -0.05 -6.42 -5.56
C THR A 186 -0.45 -7.53 -6.51
N TRP A 187 -1.21 -8.53 -6.05
CA TRP A 187 -1.79 -9.57 -6.88
C TRP A 187 -2.69 -9.01 -7.98
N ARG A 188 -3.63 -8.13 -7.64
CA ARG A 188 -4.50 -7.46 -8.62
C ARG A 188 -3.72 -6.70 -9.68
N SER A 189 -2.62 -6.06 -9.30
CA SER A 189 -1.78 -5.32 -10.25
C SER A 189 -1.09 -6.27 -11.23
N PHE A 190 -0.62 -7.43 -10.74
CA PHE A 190 -0.05 -8.47 -11.59
C PHE A 190 -1.10 -9.07 -12.53
N MET A 191 -2.28 -9.44 -12.02
CA MET A 191 -3.36 -9.98 -12.85
C MET A 191 -3.88 -8.98 -13.87
N GLN A 192 -3.97 -7.69 -13.50
CA GLN A 192 -4.35 -6.63 -14.44
C GLN A 192 -3.34 -6.51 -15.59
N TRP A 193 -2.04 -6.56 -15.28
CA TRP A 193 -0.99 -6.58 -16.29
C TRP A 193 -1.10 -7.83 -17.17
N LEU A 194 -1.31 -9.00 -16.57
CA LEU A 194 -1.47 -10.26 -17.30
C LEU A 194 -2.65 -10.21 -18.28
N THR A 195 -3.79 -9.68 -17.84
CA THR A 195 -4.97 -9.48 -18.69
C THR A 195 -4.70 -8.51 -19.84
N ALA A 196 -3.88 -7.48 -19.64
CA ALA A 196 -3.51 -6.56 -20.71
C ALA A 196 -2.61 -7.22 -21.76
N VAL A 197 -1.73 -8.15 -21.35
CA VAL A 197 -0.78 -8.84 -22.24
C VAL A 197 -1.38 -10.05 -22.94
N ARG A 198 -2.12 -10.89 -22.22
CA ARG A 198 -2.62 -12.20 -22.70
C ARG A 198 -4.16 -12.28 -22.82
N GLY A 199 -4.89 -11.23 -22.44
CA GLY A 199 -6.35 -11.21 -22.43
C GLY A 199 -6.98 -11.81 -21.16
N MET A 200 -8.32 -11.83 -21.11
CA MET A 200 -9.12 -12.13 -19.90
C MET A 200 -9.09 -13.59 -19.43
N SER A 201 -8.59 -14.53 -20.24
CA SER A 201 -8.67 -15.97 -19.99
C SER A 201 -7.33 -16.63 -19.67
N ALA A 202 -6.27 -15.86 -19.49
CA ALA A 202 -4.93 -16.39 -19.28
C ALA A 202 -4.70 -16.78 -17.80
N SER A 203 -4.44 -18.06 -17.57
CA SER A 203 -3.84 -18.51 -16.31
C SER A 203 -2.37 -18.06 -16.25
N PRO A 204 -1.90 -17.55 -15.11
CA PRO A 204 -0.55 -17.04 -14.98
C PRO A 204 0.48 -18.17 -15.06
N GLU A 205 1.50 -18.00 -15.89
CA GLU A 205 2.64 -18.91 -16.02
C GLU A 205 3.91 -18.33 -15.38
N VAL A 206 4.93 -19.18 -15.20
CA VAL A 206 6.25 -18.76 -14.68
C VAL A 206 6.84 -17.63 -15.51
N GLY A 207 6.74 -17.74 -16.84
CA GLY A 207 7.22 -16.71 -17.77
C GLY A 207 6.53 -15.37 -17.59
N ASP A 208 5.22 -15.37 -17.33
CA ASP A 208 4.43 -14.15 -17.13
C ASP A 208 4.89 -13.39 -15.89
N LEU A 209 5.15 -14.10 -14.79
CA LEU A 209 5.65 -13.47 -13.57
C LEU A 209 7.06 -12.91 -13.76
N VAL A 210 7.91 -13.61 -14.50
CA VAL A 210 9.26 -13.14 -14.86
C VAL A 210 9.17 -11.86 -15.70
N GLU A 211 8.35 -11.86 -16.75
CA GLU A 211 8.16 -10.72 -17.64
C GLU A 211 7.56 -9.52 -16.89
N TYR A 212 6.60 -9.76 -15.99
CA TYR A 212 6.08 -8.72 -15.12
C TYR A 212 7.16 -8.12 -14.23
N LEU A 213 8.05 -8.94 -13.66
CA LEU A 213 9.16 -8.44 -12.84
C LEU A 213 10.14 -7.58 -13.66
N PHE A 214 10.43 -7.94 -14.90
CA PHE A 214 11.23 -7.11 -15.80
C PHE A 214 10.52 -5.82 -16.20
N THR A 215 9.22 -5.87 -16.52
CA THR A 215 8.41 -4.66 -16.76
C THR A 215 8.47 -3.72 -15.55
N ARG A 216 8.34 -4.26 -14.33
CA ARG A 216 8.46 -3.49 -13.09
C ARG A 216 9.87 -2.97 -12.83
N PHE A 217 10.90 -3.55 -13.42
CA PHE A 217 12.27 -3.08 -13.31
C PHE A 217 12.55 -1.93 -14.28
N GLU A 218 12.04 -2.05 -15.51
CA GLU A 218 12.12 -1.00 -16.53
C GLU A 218 11.33 0.25 -16.13
N GLU A 219 10.17 0.08 -15.50
CA GLU A 219 9.52 1.16 -14.75
C GLU A 219 10.32 1.43 -13.47
N PRO A 220 11.10 2.53 -13.35
CA PRO A 220 12.03 2.72 -12.25
C PRO A 220 11.39 2.48 -10.89
N CYS A 221 11.78 1.38 -10.24
CA CYS A 221 11.20 0.92 -8.97
C CYS A 221 12.26 0.71 -7.89
N GLY A 222 11.83 0.60 -6.63
CA GLY A 222 12.75 0.30 -5.54
C GLY A 222 13.08 -1.20 -5.46
N ALA A 223 14.30 -1.54 -5.04
CA ALA A 223 14.76 -2.93 -4.80
C ALA A 223 13.85 -3.79 -3.90
N THR A 224 12.91 -3.20 -3.14
CA THR A 224 11.95 -3.93 -2.31
C THR A 224 10.67 -4.35 -3.06
N VAL A 225 10.48 -3.89 -4.29
CA VAL A 225 9.30 -4.16 -5.13
C VAL A 225 9.31 -5.59 -5.68
N PRO A 226 10.37 -6.10 -6.35
CA PRO A 226 10.38 -7.48 -6.85
C PRO A 226 10.13 -8.53 -5.74
N PRO A 227 10.78 -8.44 -4.56
CA PRO A 227 10.48 -9.37 -3.46
C PRO A 227 9.06 -9.27 -2.93
N LEU A 228 8.45 -8.08 -2.95
CA LEU A 228 7.05 -7.93 -2.55
C LEU A 228 6.12 -8.67 -3.51
N ILE A 229 6.33 -8.51 -4.81
CA ILE A 229 5.49 -9.11 -5.85
C ILE A 229 5.53 -10.63 -5.72
N VAL A 230 6.73 -11.23 -5.74
CA VAL A 230 6.89 -12.68 -5.59
C VAL A 230 6.26 -13.17 -4.28
N LYS A 231 6.49 -12.46 -3.16
CA LYS A 231 5.91 -12.84 -1.88
C LYS A 231 4.38 -12.76 -1.84
N ALA A 232 3.79 -11.79 -2.54
CA ALA A 232 2.34 -11.64 -2.62
C ALA A 232 1.71 -12.77 -3.45
N VAL A 233 2.34 -13.12 -4.58
CA VAL A 233 1.94 -14.24 -5.45
C VAL A 233 2.04 -15.55 -4.67
N VAL A 234 3.21 -15.90 -4.14
CA VAL A 234 3.42 -17.11 -3.32
C VAL A 234 2.43 -17.21 -2.16
N TRP A 235 2.16 -16.09 -1.49
CA TRP A 235 1.19 -16.08 -0.39
C TRP A 235 -0.22 -16.39 -0.88
N LEU A 236 -0.65 -15.81 -2.01
CA LEU A 236 -1.97 -16.08 -2.55
C LEU A 236 -2.10 -17.52 -3.03
N GLU A 237 -1.10 -18.05 -3.74
CA GLU A 237 -1.09 -19.43 -4.24
C GLU A 237 -1.23 -20.44 -3.09
N ARG A 238 -0.57 -20.18 -1.95
CA ARG A 238 -0.70 -21.00 -0.74
C ARG A 238 -2.07 -20.91 -0.09
N VAL A 239 -2.70 -19.73 -0.09
CA VAL A 239 -4.05 -19.54 0.45
C VAL A 239 -5.11 -20.13 -0.47
N ALA A 240 -4.86 -20.11 -1.78
CA ALA A 240 -5.67 -20.76 -2.80
C ALA A 240 -5.52 -22.29 -2.82
N ASP A 241 -4.57 -22.83 -2.06
CA ASP A 241 -4.24 -24.25 -1.99
C ASP A 241 -3.85 -24.84 -3.35
N ILE A 242 -3.12 -24.05 -4.16
CA ILE A 242 -2.54 -24.52 -5.43
C ILE A 242 -1.45 -25.55 -5.12
N ASP A 243 -1.37 -26.63 -5.91
CA ASP A 243 -0.35 -27.66 -5.75
C ASP A 243 1.05 -27.03 -5.80
N PRO A 244 1.97 -27.33 -4.85
CA PRO A 244 3.33 -26.79 -4.85
C PRO A 244 4.08 -26.90 -6.18
N ARG A 245 3.77 -27.88 -7.02
CA ARG A 245 4.39 -28.09 -8.35
C ARG A 245 3.89 -27.11 -9.40
N GLU A 246 2.69 -26.57 -9.22
CA GLU A 246 2.05 -25.62 -10.15
C GLU A 246 2.26 -24.16 -9.72
N ARG A 247 2.81 -23.93 -8.52
CA ARG A 247 3.06 -22.58 -8.01
C ARG A 247 4.17 -21.88 -8.80
N ILE A 248 3.82 -20.81 -9.47
CA ILE A 248 4.74 -20.02 -10.28
C ILE A 248 5.67 -19.19 -9.39
N GLY A 249 5.18 -18.70 -8.24
CA GLY A 249 5.94 -17.82 -7.37
C GLY A 249 7.09 -18.54 -6.64
N ASP A 250 6.94 -19.84 -6.41
CA ASP A 250 7.95 -20.70 -5.77
C ASP A 250 8.97 -21.26 -6.80
N SER A 251 8.83 -20.96 -8.10
CA SER A 251 9.74 -21.41 -9.15
C SER A 251 11.17 -20.88 -8.97
N GLN A 252 12.17 -21.74 -9.20
CA GLN A 252 13.59 -21.38 -9.13
C GLN A 252 13.96 -20.27 -10.12
N VAL A 253 13.30 -20.22 -11.28
CA VAL A 253 13.52 -19.19 -12.30
C VAL A 253 13.08 -17.82 -11.77
N VAL A 254 11.87 -17.74 -11.21
CA VAL A 254 11.33 -16.51 -10.60
C VAL A 254 12.21 -16.05 -9.43
N CYS A 255 12.68 -16.98 -8.59
CA CYS A 255 13.58 -16.64 -7.49
C CYS A 255 14.92 -16.06 -8.00
N SER A 256 15.50 -16.66 -9.03
CA SER A 256 16.77 -16.21 -9.61
C SER A 256 16.63 -14.83 -10.25
N VAL A 257 15.56 -14.60 -11.00
CA VAL A 257 15.26 -13.30 -11.61
C VAL A 257 15.02 -12.24 -10.53
N ARG A 258 14.20 -12.54 -9.51
CA ARG A 258 13.98 -11.64 -8.38
C ARG A 258 15.32 -11.21 -7.76
N ASP A 259 16.20 -12.16 -7.47
CA ASP A 259 17.47 -11.88 -6.80
C ASP A 259 18.42 -11.07 -7.69
N TYR A 260 18.47 -11.37 -8.99
CA TYR A 260 19.17 -10.56 -9.99
C TYR A 260 18.66 -9.12 -10.03
N LEU A 261 17.34 -8.91 -10.09
CA LEU A 261 16.75 -7.57 -10.12
C LEU A 261 17.00 -6.80 -8.82
N VAL A 262 16.95 -7.48 -7.67
CA VAL A 262 17.30 -6.87 -6.37
C VAL A 262 18.76 -6.41 -6.38
N GLU A 263 19.67 -7.22 -6.91
CA GLU A 263 21.08 -6.85 -7.05
C GLU A 263 21.23 -5.61 -7.94
N MET A 264 20.65 -5.61 -9.15
CA MET A 264 20.75 -4.48 -10.09
C MET A 264 20.19 -3.19 -9.48
N LEU A 265 19.01 -3.25 -8.87
CA LEU A 265 18.36 -2.10 -8.22
C LEU A 265 19.08 -1.61 -6.97
N SER A 266 20.03 -2.39 -6.44
CA SER A 266 20.81 -2.04 -5.25
C SER A 266 22.19 -1.46 -5.59
N LYS A 267 22.72 -1.68 -6.81
CA LYS A 267 24.08 -1.27 -7.21
C LYS A 267 24.35 0.22 -7.09
N GLU A 268 23.39 1.06 -7.48
CA GLU A 268 23.54 2.53 -7.48
C GLU A 268 22.90 3.19 -6.25
N LYS A 269 22.39 2.40 -5.31
CA LYS A 269 21.66 2.95 -4.19
C LYS A 269 22.65 3.39 -3.11
N PRO A 270 22.59 4.67 -2.65
CA PRO A 270 23.38 5.07 -1.51
C PRO A 270 23.03 4.16 -0.32
N PRO A 271 24.01 3.88 0.57
CA PRO A 271 23.80 3.00 1.71
C PRO A 271 22.52 3.39 2.44
N THR A 272 21.71 2.39 2.77
CA THR A 272 20.36 2.57 3.33
C THR A 272 20.40 3.63 4.43
N GLN A 273 19.80 4.80 4.19
CA GLN A 273 19.70 5.86 5.19
C GLN A 273 18.81 5.37 6.32
N ARG A 274 19.40 4.69 7.29
CA ARG A 274 18.73 4.37 8.54
C ARG A 274 18.46 5.70 9.22
N ALA A 275 17.23 5.88 9.72
CA ALA A 275 16.91 7.03 10.54
C ALA A 275 17.98 7.17 11.63
N PRO A 276 18.65 8.33 11.74
CA PRO A 276 19.68 8.54 12.76
C PRO A 276 19.12 8.17 14.12
N ARG A 277 19.87 7.36 14.88
CA ARG A 277 19.51 7.10 16.28
C ARG A 277 19.73 8.40 17.06
N TYR A 278 18.94 8.61 18.11
CA TYR A 278 19.20 9.72 19.01
C TYR A 278 20.59 9.56 19.63
N PRO A 279 21.48 10.55 19.48
CA PRO A 279 22.72 10.59 20.24
C PRO A 279 22.44 10.71 21.75
N VAL A 280 23.39 10.31 22.59
CA VAL A 280 23.24 10.37 24.06
C VAL A 280 22.97 11.79 24.54
N VAL A 281 23.58 12.82 23.92
CA VAL A 281 23.30 14.24 24.25
C VAL A 281 21.83 14.63 24.03
N MET A 282 21.12 13.98 23.09
CA MET A 282 19.69 14.22 22.92
C MET A 282 18.87 13.59 24.05
N MET A 283 19.32 12.47 24.61
CA MET A 283 18.68 11.86 25.78
C MET A 283 18.83 12.76 26.99
N GLU A 284 20.05 13.25 27.25
CA GLU A 284 20.33 14.26 28.28
C GLU A 284 19.43 15.50 28.12
N ALA A 285 19.38 16.08 26.92
CA ALA A 285 18.51 17.23 26.66
C ALA A 285 17.02 16.92 26.89
N PHE A 286 16.54 15.72 26.53
CA PHE A 286 15.17 15.32 26.85
C PHE A 286 14.95 15.22 28.36
N GLU A 287 15.90 14.67 29.13
CA GLU A 287 15.80 14.58 30.59
C GLU A 287 15.64 15.96 31.22
N HIS A 288 16.45 16.95 30.78
CA HIS A 288 16.30 18.35 31.19
C HIS A 288 14.95 18.94 30.79
N VAL A 289 14.49 18.73 29.55
CA VAL A 289 13.19 19.25 29.10
C VAL A 289 12.03 18.68 29.92
N VAL A 290 12.10 17.41 30.33
CA VAL A 290 11.04 16.82 31.17
C VAL A 290 10.91 17.54 32.50
N GLU A 291 12.01 17.96 33.08
CA GLU A 291 12.04 18.59 34.41
C GLU A 291 11.91 20.11 34.38
N ASP A 292 12.22 20.74 33.26
CA ASP A 292 12.12 22.19 33.09
C ASP A 292 10.65 22.67 33.16
N GLU A 293 10.30 23.32 34.27
CA GLU A 293 8.97 23.87 34.52
C GLU A 293 8.63 25.08 33.65
N SER A 294 9.62 25.73 33.04
CA SER A 294 9.39 26.82 32.09
C SER A 294 8.87 26.32 30.73
N GLN A 295 9.05 25.03 30.43
CA GLN A 295 8.57 24.44 29.17
C GLN A 295 7.09 24.12 29.19
N ARG A 296 6.48 24.18 28.01
CA ARG A 296 5.10 23.77 27.81
C ARG A 296 4.94 22.27 28.09
N ILE A 297 3.84 21.91 28.76
CA ILE A 297 3.51 20.53 29.16
C ILE A 297 3.64 19.54 27.99
N GLY A 298 3.19 19.92 26.79
CA GLY A 298 3.27 19.06 25.61
C GLY A 298 4.70 18.68 25.22
N PHE A 299 5.65 19.62 25.30
CA PHE A 299 7.06 19.32 25.03
C PHE A 299 7.66 18.39 26.08
N ARG A 300 7.36 18.66 27.36
CA ARG A 300 7.79 17.82 28.50
C ARG A 300 7.30 16.39 28.33
N LEU A 301 6.01 16.20 28.02
CA LEU A 301 5.41 14.88 27.83
C LEU A 301 5.92 14.16 26.60
N VAL A 302 6.15 14.86 25.48
CA VAL A 302 6.76 14.27 24.28
C VAL A 302 8.19 13.83 24.55
N ALA A 303 9.00 14.64 25.26
CA ALA A 303 10.35 14.27 25.67
C ALA A 303 10.34 13.02 26.57
N TRP A 304 9.44 12.99 27.56
CA TRP A 304 9.28 11.84 28.44
C TRP A 304 8.87 10.56 27.69
N VAL A 305 7.89 10.62 26.78
CA VAL A 305 7.50 9.44 25.96
C VAL A 305 8.65 8.98 25.06
N LYS A 306 9.46 9.90 24.52
CA LYS A 306 10.66 9.53 23.75
C LYS A 306 11.69 8.81 24.61
N LEU A 307 11.94 9.27 25.83
CA LEU A 307 12.84 8.62 26.78
C LEU A 307 12.33 7.25 27.21
N VAL A 308 11.04 7.13 27.56
CA VAL A 308 10.40 5.84 27.85
C VAL A 308 10.59 4.88 26.67
N LYS A 309 10.33 5.33 25.44
CA LYS A 309 10.52 4.51 24.24
C LYS A 309 11.97 4.05 24.07
N LEU A 310 12.95 4.90 24.37
CA LEU A 310 14.37 4.58 24.27
C LEU A 310 14.79 3.56 25.34
N TRP A 311 14.55 3.87 26.61
CA TRP A 311 14.95 3.04 27.74
C TRP A 311 14.20 1.71 27.82
N ALA A 312 12.94 1.66 27.41
CA ALA A 312 12.17 0.41 27.29
C ALA A 312 12.37 -0.32 25.94
N THR A 313 13.20 0.22 25.03
CA THR A 313 13.48 -0.35 23.70
C THR A 313 12.24 -0.60 22.83
N LEU A 314 11.24 0.27 22.95
CA LEU A 314 9.94 0.10 22.30
C LEU A 314 9.97 0.56 20.83
N ARG A 315 9.19 -0.11 19.98
CA ARG A 315 8.81 0.47 18.68
C ARG A 315 7.79 1.57 18.89
N TRP A 316 7.60 2.40 17.87
CA TRP A 316 6.56 3.43 17.90
C TRP A 316 5.15 2.83 18.08
N ASP A 317 4.83 1.77 17.34
CA ASP A 317 3.55 1.04 17.46
C ASP A 317 3.35 0.47 18.86
N ASP A 318 4.41 -0.05 19.48
CA ASP A 318 4.36 -0.63 20.84
C ASP A 318 4.15 0.48 21.89
N ALA A 319 4.84 1.61 21.76
CA ALA A 319 4.68 2.76 22.67
C ALA A 319 3.27 3.37 22.58
N GLN A 320 2.68 3.40 21.37
CA GLN A 320 1.31 3.87 21.19
C GLN A 320 0.29 2.95 21.87
N LYS A 321 0.55 1.64 21.99
CA LYS A 321 -0.38 0.66 22.60
C LYS A 321 -0.26 0.53 24.12
N ILE A 322 0.54 1.37 24.76
CA ILE A 322 0.58 1.41 26.22
C ILE A 322 -0.72 2.05 26.72
N ILE A 323 -1.47 1.28 27.51
CA ILE A 323 -2.70 1.71 28.14
C ILE A 323 -2.35 2.60 29.35
N PRO A 324 -2.72 3.90 29.36
CA PRO A 324 -2.40 4.83 30.45
C PRO A 324 -2.82 4.36 31.84
N LYS A 325 -3.97 3.66 31.93
CA LYS A 325 -4.52 3.10 33.17
C LYS A 325 -3.62 2.01 33.77
N GLU A 326 -2.99 1.22 32.93
CA GLU A 326 -2.12 0.10 33.34
C GLU A 326 -0.69 0.54 33.67
N LEU A 327 -0.34 1.78 33.32
CA LEU A 327 0.95 2.35 33.68
C LEU A 327 1.02 2.57 35.19
N LYS A 328 1.96 1.91 35.85
CA LYS A 328 2.19 1.99 37.29
C LYS A 328 3.61 2.46 37.58
N PHE A 329 3.79 3.13 38.71
CA PHE A 329 5.10 3.47 39.24
C PHE A 329 5.18 2.97 40.68
N TYR A 330 6.06 2.01 40.95
CA TYR A 330 6.28 1.47 42.29
C TYR A 330 7.72 0.99 42.45
N GLY A 331 8.28 1.15 43.65
CA GLY A 331 9.65 0.68 43.96
C GLY A 331 10.71 1.19 42.98
N GLY A 332 10.66 2.48 42.64
CA GLY A 332 11.61 3.10 41.72
C GLY A 332 11.52 2.63 40.27
N ARG A 333 10.38 2.04 39.87
CA ARG A 333 10.21 1.48 38.53
C ARG A 333 8.87 1.86 37.95
N MET A 334 8.89 2.24 36.67
CA MET A 334 7.70 2.37 35.85
C MET A 334 7.43 1.05 35.14
N THR A 335 6.21 0.51 35.27
CA THR A 335 5.82 -0.75 34.66
C THR A 335 4.50 -0.64 33.89
N THR A 336 4.38 -1.46 32.85
CA THR A 336 3.15 -1.65 32.07
C THR A 336 3.17 -3.01 31.36
N ILE A 337 2.06 -3.40 30.73
CA ILE A 337 1.92 -4.67 30.04
C ILE A 337 1.44 -4.40 28.60
N LEU A 338 2.15 -4.97 27.63
CA LEU A 338 1.77 -4.92 26.22
C LEU A 338 1.14 -6.25 25.79
N ARG A 339 -0.16 -6.22 25.47
CA ARG A 339 -0.91 -7.42 25.04
C ARG A 339 -0.90 -7.66 23.54
N THR A 340 -0.65 -6.62 22.74
CA THR A 340 -0.63 -6.74 21.27
C THR A 340 0.62 -6.09 20.72
N THR A 341 1.62 -6.90 20.33
CA THR A 341 2.82 -6.42 19.63
C THR A 341 3.05 -7.24 18.36
N LYS A 342 4.20 -7.06 17.71
CA LYS A 342 4.61 -7.97 16.61
C LYS A 342 4.84 -9.39 17.10
N THR A 343 5.33 -9.53 18.32
CA THR A 343 5.85 -10.78 18.89
C THR A 343 5.00 -11.33 20.03
N SER A 344 4.11 -10.52 20.59
CA SER A 344 3.14 -10.91 21.62
C SER A 344 1.68 -10.78 21.17
N GLY A 345 0.81 -11.61 21.76
CA GLY A 345 -0.63 -11.61 21.54
C GLY A 345 -1.28 -12.97 21.80
N PRO A 346 -2.62 -13.05 21.75
CA PRO A 346 -3.37 -14.26 22.15
C PRO A 346 -2.97 -15.54 21.40
N SER A 347 -2.49 -15.40 20.16
CA SER A 347 -2.04 -16.51 19.30
C SER A 347 -0.52 -16.67 19.22
N LYS A 348 0.23 -16.00 20.11
CA LYS A 348 1.69 -16.05 20.19
C LYS A 348 2.13 -16.75 21.47
N ARG A 349 3.38 -17.25 21.48
CA ARG A 349 3.99 -17.89 22.66
C ARG A 349 3.98 -16.97 23.88
N VAL A 350 4.26 -15.68 23.65
CA VAL A 350 4.18 -14.65 24.68
C VAL A 350 2.84 -13.95 24.50
N GLN A 351 1.92 -14.12 25.44
CA GLN A 351 0.60 -13.48 25.36
C GLN A 351 0.67 -12.03 25.85
N GLU A 352 1.38 -11.81 26.95
CA GLU A 352 1.60 -10.51 27.55
C GLU A 352 3.10 -10.21 27.64
N LEU A 353 3.50 -9.01 27.27
CA LEU A 353 4.88 -8.56 27.33
C LEU A 353 5.01 -7.48 28.41
N PRO A 354 5.57 -7.81 29.60
CA PRO A 354 5.81 -6.82 30.63
C PRO A 354 6.92 -5.85 30.20
N VAL A 355 6.72 -4.57 30.49
CA VAL A 355 7.68 -3.49 30.26
C VAL A 355 8.05 -2.90 31.61
N CYS A 356 9.34 -2.66 31.82
CA CYS A 356 9.88 -2.09 33.04
C CYS A 356 10.98 -1.09 32.70
N VAL A 357 10.89 0.12 33.27
CA VAL A 357 11.95 1.14 33.24
C VAL A 357 12.29 1.49 34.67
N SER A 358 13.58 1.39 35.03
CA SER A 358 14.07 1.74 36.36
C SER A 358 14.37 3.23 36.46
N GLU A 359 14.23 3.80 37.65
CA GLU A 359 14.70 5.16 37.98
C GLU A 359 16.20 5.34 37.80
N HIS A 360 16.98 4.25 37.80
CA HIS A 360 18.42 4.27 37.50
C HIS A 360 18.73 4.32 35.99
N ALA A 361 17.71 4.36 35.12
CA ALA A 361 17.87 4.50 33.68
C ALA A 361 17.85 5.98 33.28
N PHE A 362 18.96 6.67 33.50
CA PHE A 362 19.14 8.09 33.16
C PHE A 362 20.56 8.36 32.64
N VAL A 363 20.76 9.51 32.01
CA VAL A 363 22.07 10.00 31.60
C VAL A 363 22.57 11.06 32.58
N SER A 364 21.79 12.12 32.79
CA SER A 364 22.15 13.24 33.68
C SER A 364 21.16 13.44 34.81
N ASN A 365 19.85 13.27 34.56
CA ASN A 365 18.85 13.69 35.53
C ASN A 365 18.00 12.52 36.05
N PRO A 366 18.21 12.03 37.28
CA PRO A 366 17.58 10.80 37.76
C PRO A 366 16.05 10.89 37.95
N PHE A 367 15.48 12.09 38.03
CA PHE A 367 14.06 12.26 38.35
C PHE A 367 13.15 12.28 37.13
N TRP A 368 13.70 12.28 35.90
CA TRP A 368 12.96 12.45 34.65
C TRP A 368 11.79 11.47 34.54
N LEU A 369 12.00 10.22 34.97
CA LEU A 369 11.03 9.14 34.85
C LEU A 369 9.81 9.41 35.73
N LYS A 370 10.06 9.78 37.00
CA LYS A 370 9.02 10.04 37.99
C LYS A 370 8.29 11.35 37.69
N THR A 371 9.04 12.41 37.40
CA THR A 371 8.49 13.73 37.03
C THR A 371 7.57 13.61 35.83
N GLY A 372 8.00 12.97 34.75
CA GLY A 372 7.15 12.80 33.57
C GLY A 372 5.99 11.84 33.79
N PHE A 373 6.13 10.79 34.62
CA PHE A 373 5.01 9.93 35.01
C PHE A 373 3.91 10.72 35.75
N ASP A 374 4.30 11.56 36.71
CA ASP A 374 3.36 12.38 37.48
C ASP A 374 2.70 13.45 36.61
N LEU A 375 3.47 14.11 35.74
CA LEU A 375 2.92 15.03 34.73
C LEU A 375 1.91 14.33 33.83
N PHE A 376 2.23 13.12 33.37
CA PHE A 376 1.37 12.34 32.50
C PHE A 376 0.07 11.96 33.21
N LYS A 377 0.14 11.46 34.45
CA LYS A 377 -1.05 11.12 35.23
C LYS A 377 -1.92 12.35 35.55
N LYS A 378 -1.31 13.51 35.77
CA LYS A 378 -2.01 14.77 36.04
C LYS A 378 -2.77 15.30 34.81
N HIS A 379 -2.12 15.32 33.65
CA HIS A 379 -2.66 15.97 32.45
C HIS A 379 -3.38 15.04 31.48
N ALA A 380 -3.18 13.72 31.62
CA ALA A 380 -3.75 12.70 30.76
C ALA A 380 -4.60 11.63 31.50
N PRO A 381 -5.46 11.99 32.47
CA PRO A 381 -6.12 11.03 33.38
C PRO A 381 -7.30 10.25 32.75
N PHE A 382 -7.59 10.44 31.47
CA PHE A 382 -8.75 9.83 30.81
C PHE A 382 -8.48 8.40 30.35
N GLU A 383 -9.53 7.56 30.37
CA GLU A 383 -9.48 6.17 29.91
C GLU A 383 -9.29 6.12 28.39
N ARG A 384 -8.36 5.26 27.93
CA ARG A 384 -8.03 5.03 26.52
C ARG A 384 -7.04 3.87 26.37
N ASP A 385 -6.91 3.38 25.15
CA ASP A 385 -6.00 2.30 24.75
C ASP A 385 -4.63 2.76 24.21
N TYR A 386 -4.41 4.08 24.08
CA TYR A 386 -3.15 4.61 23.57
C TYR A 386 -2.45 5.62 24.49
N LEU A 387 -1.11 5.67 24.43
CA LEU A 387 -0.30 6.45 25.36
C LEU A 387 -0.33 7.96 25.12
N LEU A 388 -0.18 8.42 23.87
CA LEU A 388 -0.02 9.85 23.56
C LEU A 388 -1.18 10.37 22.69
N PRO A 389 -2.11 11.18 23.25
CA PRO A 389 -3.12 11.87 22.47
C PRO A 389 -2.53 13.04 21.71
N LYS A 390 -3.31 13.54 20.75
CA LYS A 390 -2.96 14.76 20.04
C LYS A 390 -2.94 15.94 21.03
N LEU A 391 -1.87 16.74 20.96
CA LEU A 391 -1.77 17.98 21.71
C LEU A 391 -2.65 19.08 21.08
N ASN A 392 -3.09 20.05 21.89
CA ASN A 392 -3.71 21.26 21.39
C ASN A 392 -2.69 22.11 20.58
N ASP A 393 -3.17 23.11 19.84
CA ASP A 393 -2.29 23.90 18.96
C ASP A 393 -1.22 24.67 19.75
N GLU A 394 -1.49 24.98 21.01
CA GLU A 394 -0.56 25.67 21.92
C GLU A 394 0.40 24.73 22.65
N TRP A 395 0.26 23.41 22.51
CA TRP A 395 1.04 22.41 23.26
C TRP A 395 0.93 22.53 24.79
N SER A 396 -0.11 23.20 25.29
CA SER A 396 -0.38 23.43 26.72
C SER A 396 -1.18 22.28 27.34
N ALA A 397 -1.93 21.52 26.55
CA ALA A 397 -2.71 20.37 27.02
C ALA A 397 -2.97 19.34 25.91
N PHE A 398 -3.49 18.17 26.29
CA PHE A 398 -4.04 17.22 25.34
C PHE A 398 -5.40 17.69 24.84
N ARG A 399 -5.68 17.46 23.54
CA ARG A 399 -7.03 17.61 23.00
C ARG A 399 -7.91 16.54 23.64
N LYS A 400 -9.03 16.97 24.19
CA LYS A 400 -10.09 16.09 24.69
C LYS A 400 -10.96 15.62 23.55
#